data_AF-A0A7S0HBC5-F1
#
_entry.id   AF-A0A7S0HBC5-F1
#
_cell.length_a   1.000
_cell.length_b   1.000
_cell.length_c   1.000
_cell.angle_alpha   90.00
_cell.angle_beta   90.00
_cell.angle_gamma   90.00
#
_symmetry.space_group_name_H-M   'P 1'
#
loop_
_entity.id
_entity.type
_entity.pdbx_description
1 polymer ?
#
loop_
_entity_poly.entity_id
_entity_poly.type
_entity_poly.pdbx_seq_one_letter_code
_entity_poly.pdbx_strand_id
1 'polypeptide(L)'
;VNMELKNDRNQQRQLNGKMCKRFLNALPAIIDLLIPDEDRRHEWKLAMEEWNHIIQVLSCQCYDKILPSDAKQLPSRIRSFCVKMIDLVGDVKRLQSFYFHSLMVGHIGEQFTYLYEEFGIPLGLLSLSAIEKRHECVGRRAFKKGIPEMNSYMSGNSTSELQPSGPKDSNSARSFYTLMNLLLQSYNPEICAEDDDHEICTGDAT
;
A
#
# COMPACT_ATOMS: atom_id res chain seq x y z
N VAL A 1 -19.85 -7.29 34.59
CA VAL A 1 -20.32 -6.33 33.58
C VAL A 1 -20.31 -7.04 32.24
N ASN A 2 -21.46 -7.54 31.80
CA ASN A 2 -21.61 -8.17 30.48
C ASN A 2 -21.59 -7.08 29.43
N MET A 3 -20.46 -6.93 28.75
CA MET A 3 -20.35 -6.05 27.60
C MET A 3 -20.80 -6.86 26.39
N GLU A 4 -22.10 -6.80 26.08
CA GLU A 4 -22.63 -7.30 24.82
C GLU A 4 -21.97 -6.50 23.68
N LEU A 5 -21.05 -7.15 22.97
CA LEU A 5 -20.53 -6.67 21.69
C LEU A 5 -21.69 -6.66 20.70
N LYS A 6 -22.38 -5.51 20.58
CA LYS A 6 -23.31 -5.28 19.49
C LYS A 6 -22.58 -5.50 18.18
N ASN A 7 -23.02 -6.50 17.42
CA ASN A 7 -22.55 -6.80 16.06
C ASN A 7 -23.03 -5.70 15.10
N ASP A 8 -22.44 -4.51 15.21
CA ASP A 8 -22.54 -3.48 14.19
C ASP A 8 -21.73 -3.95 12.98
N ARG A 9 -22.38 -4.67 12.06
CA ARG A 9 -21.82 -5.07 10.76
C ARG A 9 -21.29 -3.88 9.93
N ASN A 10 -21.65 -2.65 10.31
CA ASN A 10 -21.21 -1.41 9.66
C ASN A 10 -20.00 -0.73 10.34
N GLN A 11 -19.45 -1.29 11.42
CA GLN A 11 -18.29 -0.73 12.15
C GLN A 11 -17.03 -1.60 12.04
N GLN A 12 -16.80 -2.28 10.90
CA GLN A 12 -15.43 -2.67 10.59
C GLN A 12 -14.62 -1.39 10.35
N ARG A 13 -14.00 -0.87 11.43
CA ARG A 13 -13.02 0.21 11.34
C ARG A 13 -11.96 -0.24 10.35
N GLN A 14 -11.98 0.32 9.14
CA GLN A 14 -10.95 0.05 8.16
C GLN A 14 -9.62 0.54 8.73
N LEU A 15 -8.71 -0.39 8.99
CA LEU A 15 -7.34 -0.07 9.36
C LEU A 15 -6.64 0.47 8.13
N ASN A 16 -6.25 1.75 8.16
CA ASN A 16 -5.42 2.32 7.11
C ASN A 16 -3.92 2.07 7.40
N GLY A 17 -3.07 2.28 6.40
CA GLY A 17 -1.62 2.06 6.53
C GLY A 17 -0.96 2.85 7.66
N LYS A 18 -1.45 4.06 7.99
CA LYS A 18 -0.93 4.85 9.12
C LYS A 18 -1.24 4.17 10.46
N MET A 19 -2.45 3.62 10.62
CA MET A 19 -2.84 2.87 11.81
C MET A 19 -2.03 1.57 11.95
N CYS A 20 -1.80 0.84 10.86
CA CYS A 20 -0.96 -0.36 10.88
C CYS A 20 0.48 -0.05 11.32
N LYS A 21 1.08 1.02 10.79
CA LYS A 21 2.43 1.46 11.22
C LYS A 21 2.48 1.83 12.71
N ARG A 22 1.48 2.57 13.20
CA ARG A 22 1.39 2.94 14.62
C ARG A 22 1.25 1.70 15.50
N PHE A 23 0.44 0.73 15.08
CA PHE A 23 0.28 -0.54 15.78
C PHE A 23 1.60 -1.32 15.85
N LEU A 24 2.31 -1.48 14.73
CA LEU A 24 3.61 -2.17 14.70
C LEU A 24 4.64 -1.50 15.61
N ASN A 25 4.68 -0.17 15.65
CA ASN A 25 5.60 0.57 16.53
C ASN A 25 5.25 0.40 18.02
N ALA A 26 3.96 0.26 18.35
CA ALA A 26 3.50 0.05 19.73
C ALA A 26 3.59 -1.43 20.16
N LEU A 27 3.78 -2.34 19.21
CA LEU A 27 3.68 -3.78 19.42
C LEU A 27 4.62 -4.32 20.51
N PRO A 28 5.89 -3.87 20.63
CA PRO A 28 6.77 -4.33 21.72
C PRO A 28 6.19 -4.04 23.11
N ALA A 29 5.65 -2.84 23.32
CA ALA A 29 5.04 -2.46 24.59
C ALA A 29 3.72 -3.22 24.85
N ILE A 30 2.96 -3.52 23.80
CA ILE A 30 1.75 -4.35 23.90
C ILE A 30 2.11 -5.79 24.32
N ILE A 31 3.18 -6.36 23.75
CA ILE A 31 3.70 -7.68 24.14
C ILE A 31 4.09 -7.67 25.62
N ASP A 32 4.82 -6.65 26.07
CA ASP A 32 5.25 -6.50 27.47
C ASP A 32 4.08 -6.40 28.45
N LEU A 33 2.96 -5.82 28.03
CA LEU A 33 1.77 -5.64 28.83
C LEU A 33 0.89 -6.90 28.88
N LEU A 34 0.74 -7.59 27.74
CA LEU A 34 -0.26 -8.65 27.58
C LEU A 34 0.30 -10.06 27.82
N ILE A 35 1.62 -10.26 27.71
CA ILE A 35 2.25 -11.57 27.86
C ILE A 35 2.99 -11.63 29.20
N PRO A 36 2.40 -12.24 30.24
CA PRO A 36 2.98 -12.23 31.58
C PRO A 36 4.25 -13.07 31.66
N ASP A 37 4.28 -14.21 30.95
CA ASP A 37 5.41 -15.14 30.92
C ASP A 37 6.61 -14.57 30.18
N GLU A 38 7.79 -14.60 30.81
CA GLU A 38 9.01 -13.94 30.32
C GLU A 38 9.60 -14.65 29.10
N ASP A 39 9.66 -15.98 29.13
CA ASP A 39 10.19 -16.79 28.03
C ASP A 39 9.31 -16.62 26.78
N ARG A 40 7.99 -16.76 26.92
CA ARG A 40 7.05 -16.58 25.82
C ARG A 40 7.06 -15.15 25.28
N ARG A 41 7.19 -14.15 26.16
CA ARG A 41 7.36 -12.75 25.75
C ARG A 41 8.61 -12.55 24.93
N HIS A 42 9.73 -13.18 25.30
CA HIS A 42 10.96 -13.15 24.52
C HIS A 42 10.77 -13.77 23.13
N GLU A 43 10.12 -14.93 23.03
CA GLU A 43 9.82 -15.55 21.74
C GLU A 43 8.95 -14.67 20.83
N TRP A 44 7.93 -14.00 21.40
CA TRP A 44 7.10 -13.04 20.67
C TRP A 44 7.92 -11.85 20.15
N LYS A 45 8.85 -11.31 20.95
CA LYS A 45 9.73 -10.23 20.52
C LYS A 45 10.62 -10.66 19.35
N LEU A 46 11.25 -11.83 19.44
CA LEU A 46 12.07 -12.39 18.36
C LEU A 46 11.26 -12.58 17.06
N ALA A 47 10.03 -13.08 17.17
CA ALA A 47 9.16 -13.24 16.01
C ALA A 47 8.82 -11.88 15.36
N MET A 48 8.61 -10.83 16.15
CA MET A 48 8.30 -9.49 15.64
C MET A 48 9.52 -8.76 15.07
N GLU A 49 10.71 -9.00 15.61
CA GLU A 49 11.98 -8.54 15.01
C GLU A 49 12.18 -9.17 13.63
N GLU A 50 11.94 -10.47 13.51
CA GLU A 50 12.00 -11.19 12.23
C GLU A 50 10.97 -10.64 11.23
N TRP A 51 9.74 -10.38 11.68
CA TRP A 51 8.72 -9.75 10.84
C TRP A 51 9.13 -8.37 10.35
N ASN A 52 9.71 -7.53 11.22
CA ASN A 52 10.19 -6.21 10.86
C ASN A 52 11.27 -6.29 9.77
N HIS A 53 12.21 -7.24 9.89
CA HIS A 53 13.23 -7.47 8.86
C HIS A 53 12.59 -7.88 7.52
N ILE A 54 11.71 -8.88 7.53
CA ILE A 54 11.00 -9.35 6.33
C ILE A 54 10.29 -8.18 5.64
N ILE A 55 9.55 -7.37 6.39
CA ILE A 55 8.81 -6.23 5.84
C ILE A 55 9.73 -5.14 5.30
N GLN A 56 10.87 -4.87 5.95
CA GLN A 56 11.85 -3.92 5.45
C GLN A 56 12.40 -4.34 4.08
N VAL A 57 12.72 -5.63 3.90
CA VAL A 57 13.20 -6.15 2.61
C VAL A 57 12.10 -6.11 1.56
N LEU A 58 10.90 -6.63 1.86
CA LEU A 58 9.77 -6.66 0.92
C LEU A 58 9.28 -5.26 0.52
N SER A 59 9.38 -4.28 1.42
CA SER A 59 8.98 -2.89 1.18
C SER A 59 10.09 -2.04 0.57
N CYS A 60 11.30 -2.57 0.44
CA CYS A 60 12.43 -1.84 -0.15
C CYS A 60 12.15 -1.58 -1.63
N GLN A 61 12.36 -0.33 -2.05
CA GLN A 61 12.12 0.12 -3.43
C GLN A 61 13.40 0.22 -4.24
N CYS A 62 14.57 0.16 -3.60
CA CYS A 62 15.87 0.32 -4.26
C CYS A 62 16.60 -1.03 -4.28
N TYR A 63 16.91 -1.53 -5.47
CA TYR A 63 17.60 -2.81 -5.66
C TYR A 63 18.90 -2.89 -4.87
N ASP A 64 19.76 -1.88 -5.00
CA ASP A 64 21.09 -1.83 -4.36
C ASP A 64 21.06 -1.73 -2.82
N LYS A 65 19.89 -1.44 -2.24
CA LYS A 65 19.71 -1.38 -0.78
C LYS A 65 19.30 -2.72 -0.18
N ILE A 66 18.99 -3.72 -1.01
CA ILE A 66 18.71 -5.08 -0.56
C ILE A 66 20.04 -5.84 -0.56
N LEU A 67 20.46 -6.32 0.61
CA LEU A 67 21.66 -7.14 0.72
C LEU A 67 21.45 -8.47 -0.04
N PRO A 68 22.43 -8.94 -0.83
CA PRO A 68 22.30 -10.21 -1.56
C PRO A 68 22.02 -11.40 -0.64
N SER A 69 22.57 -11.39 0.58
CA SER A 69 22.29 -12.41 1.60
C SER A 69 20.84 -12.40 2.05
N ASP A 70 20.25 -11.22 2.22
CA ASP A 70 18.84 -11.08 2.60
C ASP A 70 17.93 -11.52 1.46
N ALA A 71 18.20 -11.09 0.23
CA ALA A 71 17.44 -11.50 -0.94
C ALA A 71 17.38 -13.04 -1.07
N LYS A 72 18.53 -13.70 -0.96
CA LYS A 72 18.63 -15.17 -1.05
C LYS A 72 17.89 -15.89 0.07
N GLN A 73 17.91 -15.35 1.28
CA GLN A 73 17.32 -16.00 2.45
C GLN A 73 15.83 -15.66 2.64
N LEU A 74 15.32 -14.58 2.04
CA LEU A 74 13.98 -14.04 2.29
C LEU A 74 12.86 -15.09 2.20
N PRO A 75 12.79 -15.97 1.18
CA PRO A 75 11.73 -16.99 1.11
C PRO A 75 11.74 -17.96 2.30
N SER A 76 12.94 -18.37 2.74
CA SER A 76 13.10 -19.25 3.89
C SER A 76 12.73 -18.56 5.20
N ARG A 77 13.13 -17.30 5.35
CA ARG A 77 12.82 -16.45 6.52
C ARG A 77 11.32 -16.25 6.68
N ILE A 78 10.60 -15.96 5.58
CA ILE A 78 9.13 -15.86 5.56
C ILE A 78 8.48 -17.15 6.08
N ARG A 79 8.89 -18.32 5.56
CA ARG A 79 8.32 -19.61 5.98
C ARG A 79 8.62 -19.89 7.45
N SER A 80 9.85 -19.69 7.90
CA SER A 80 10.25 -19.86 9.31
C SER A 80 9.47 -18.95 10.24
N PHE A 81 9.23 -17.70 9.84
CA PHE A 81 8.38 -16.76 10.57
C PHE A 81 6.93 -17.27 10.67
N CYS A 82 6.32 -17.70 9.56
CA CYS A 82 4.95 -18.21 9.56
C CYS A 82 4.76 -19.41 10.50
N VAL A 83 5.71 -20.35 10.51
CA VAL A 83 5.68 -21.51 11.43
C VAL A 83 5.74 -21.04 12.89
N LYS A 84 6.71 -20.18 13.24
CA LYS A 84 6.82 -19.62 14.60
C LYS A 84 5.54 -18.91 15.04
N MET A 85 4.90 -18.17 14.13
CA MET A 85 3.64 -17.48 14.43
C MET A 85 2.49 -18.45 14.72
N ILE A 86 2.42 -19.57 14.01
CA ILE A 86 1.42 -20.62 14.28
C ILE A 86 1.61 -21.17 15.69
N ASP A 87 2.84 -21.47 16.07
CA ASP A 87 3.17 -22.03 17.39
C ASP A 87 2.86 -21.02 18.51
N LEU A 88 3.25 -19.75 18.34
CA LEU A 88 3.03 -18.69 19.33
C LEU A 88 1.55 -18.39 19.58
N VAL A 89 0.75 -18.35 18.50
CA VAL A 89 -0.69 -18.08 18.57
C VAL A 89 -1.45 -19.30 19.09
N GLY A 90 -1.03 -20.52 18.71
CA GLY A 90 -1.65 -21.78 19.15
C GLY A 90 -3.06 -22.03 18.60
N ASP A 91 -3.58 -21.14 17.75
CA ASP A 91 -4.92 -21.25 17.14
C ASP A 91 -4.84 -20.90 15.66
N VAL A 92 -4.69 -21.95 14.84
CA VAL A 92 -4.58 -21.83 13.37
C VAL A 92 -5.80 -21.11 12.77
N LYS A 93 -6.99 -21.20 13.39
CA LYS A 93 -8.19 -20.54 12.87
C LYS A 93 -8.05 -19.02 12.85
N ARG A 94 -7.31 -18.45 13.80
CA ARG A 94 -7.03 -17.00 13.85
C ARG A 94 -6.04 -16.53 12.78
N LEU A 95 -5.31 -17.47 12.15
CA LEU A 95 -4.30 -17.20 11.12
C LEU A 95 -4.79 -17.51 9.70
N GLN A 96 -6.10 -17.76 9.50
CA GLN A 96 -6.70 -18.09 8.20
C GLN A 96 -6.87 -16.89 7.26
N SER A 97 -6.15 -15.79 7.48
CA SER A 97 -6.20 -14.67 6.54
C SER A 97 -5.54 -15.03 5.22
N PHE A 98 -6.10 -14.55 4.10
CA PHE A 98 -5.53 -14.76 2.77
C PHE A 98 -4.05 -14.34 2.71
N TYR A 99 -3.71 -13.18 3.26
CA TYR A 99 -2.34 -12.67 3.25
C TYR A 99 -1.36 -13.55 4.04
N PHE A 100 -1.76 -14.07 5.20
CA PHE A 100 -0.93 -15.01 5.96
C PHE A 100 -0.75 -16.33 5.20
N HIS A 101 -1.82 -16.83 4.57
CA HIS A 101 -1.75 -18.01 3.73
C HIS A 101 -0.79 -17.84 2.54
N SER A 102 -0.86 -16.71 1.83
CA SER A 102 0.06 -16.42 0.71
C SER A 102 1.53 -16.36 1.13
N LEU A 103 1.82 -15.86 2.34
CA LEU A 103 3.16 -15.91 2.92
C LEU A 103 3.59 -17.35 3.21
N MET A 104 2.73 -18.11 3.88
CA MET A 104 3.02 -19.47 4.33
C MET A 104 3.23 -20.45 3.18
N VAL A 105 2.39 -20.41 2.14
CA VAL A 105 2.52 -21.28 0.96
C VAL A 105 3.75 -20.91 0.11
N GLY A 106 4.28 -19.70 0.29
CA GLY A 106 5.52 -19.26 -0.33
C GLY A 106 5.35 -18.43 -1.60
N HIS A 107 4.11 -18.10 -1.99
CA HIS A 107 3.85 -17.27 -3.18
C HIS A 107 4.60 -15.95 -3.16
N ILE A 108 4.65 -15.27 -1.99
CA ILE A 108 5.38 -14.01 -1.85
C ILE A 108 6.89 -14.20 -2.03
N GLY A 109 7.44 -15.29 -1.51
CA GLY A 109 8.86 -15.63 -1.68
C GLY A 109 9.20 -15.93 -3.14
N GLU A 110 8.38 -16.74 -3.81
CA GLU A 110 8.54 -17.08 -5.23
C GLU A 110 8.44 -15.84 -6.13
N GLN A 111 7.44 -14.99 -5.90
CA GLN A 111 7.27 -13.73 -6.62
C GLN A 111 8.47 -12.79 -6.41
N PHE A 112 8.96 -12.68 -5.17
CA PHE A 112 10.15 -11.88 -4.87
C PHE A 112 11.36 -12.42 -5.62
N THR A 113 11.65 -13.72 -5.53
CA THR A 113 12.80 -14.35 -6.20
C THR A 113 12.73 -14.13 -7.71
N TYR A 114 11.58 -14.43 -8.33
CA TYR A 114 11.39 -14.25 -9.76
C TYR A 114 11.61 -12.80 -10.20
N LEU A 115 11.00 -11.82 -9.52
CA LEU A 115 11.13 -10.41 -9.91
C LEU A 115 12.53 -9.84 -9.63
N TYR A 116 13.12 -10.21 -8.50
CA TYR A 116 14.42 -9.69 -8.07
C TYR A 116 15.58 -10.30 -8.87
N GLU A 117 15.57 -11.62 -9.09
CA GLU A 117 16.66 -12.32 -9.79
C GLU A 117 16.56 -12.17 -11.31
N GLU A 118 15.37 -12.30 -11.91
CA GLU A 118 15.22 -12.29 -13.37
C GLU A 118 15.16 -10.87 -13.94
N PHE A 119 14.60 -9.90 -13.20
CA PHE A 119 14.36 -8.54 -13.70
C PHE A 119 15.05 -7.45 -12.90
N GLY A 120 15.68 -7.75 -11.76
CA GLY A 120 16.25 -6.74 -10.89
C GLY A 120 15.21 -5.81 -10.26
N ILE A 121 13.95 -6.25 -10.14
CA ILE A 121 12.84 -5.43 -9.65
C ILE A 121 12.54 -5.77 -8.18
N PRO A 122 12.74 -4.83 -7.23
CA PRO A 122 12.28 -4.99 -5.86
C PRO A 122 10.76 -5.03 -5.78
N LEU A 123 10.20 -5.95 -5.00
CA LEU A 123 8.74 -6.08 -4.84
C LEU A 123 8.10 -4.80 -4.27
N GLY A 124 8.81 -4.06 -3.42
CA GLY A 124 8.34 -2.80 -2.83
C GLY A 124 8.07 -1.70 -3.87
N LEU A 125 8.71 -1.77 -5.04
CA LEU A 125 8.46 -0.86 -6.17
C LEU A 125 7.07 -1.09 -6.79
N LEU A 126 6.56 -2.32 -6.74
CA LEU A 126 5.23 -2.70 -7.23
C LEU A 126 4.13 -2.42 -6.22
N SER A 127 4.45 -1.80 -5.08
CA SER A 127 3.47 -1.39 -4.08
C SER A 127 2.47 -0.40 -4.69
N LEU A 128 1.18 -0.65 -4.45
CA LEU A 128 0.11 0.29 -4.81
C LEU A 128 0.16 1.60 -4.03
N SER A 129 1.03 1.73 -3.02
CA SER A 129 1.15 2.94 -2.20
C SER A 129 1.44 4.21 -3.02
N ALA A 130 2.20 4.11 -4.12
CA ALA A 130 2.43 5.24 -5.03
C ALA A 130 1.15 5.63 -5.79
N ILE A 131 0.36 4.64 -6.24
CA ILE A 131 -0.93 4.85 -6.92
C ILE A 131 -1.96 5.42 -5.95
N GLU A 132 -2.02 4.90 -4.71
CA GLU A 132 -2.91 5.40 -3.66
C GLU A 132 -2.56 6.83 -3.24
N LYS A 133 -1.27 7.14 -3.04
CA LYS A 133 -0.80 8.50 -2.73
C LYS A 133 -1.12 9.47 -3.87
N ARG A 134 -0.96 9.04 -5.12
CA ARG A 134 -1.38 9.81 -6.28
C ARG A 134 -2.89 10.05 -6.27
N HIS A 135 -3.69 9.02 -6.02
CA HIS A 135 -5.14 9.18 -5.88
C HIS A 135 -5.53 10.12 -4.72
N GLU A 136 -4.80 10.11 -3.60
CA GLU A 136 -4.99 11.07 -2.51
C GLU A 136 -4.67 12.51 -2.94
N CYS A 137 -3.49 12.75 -3.54
CA CYS A 137 -3.02 14.09 -3.89
C CYS A 137 -3.77 14.69 -5.09
N VAL A 138 -3.97 13.90 -6.15
CA VAL A 138 -4.54 14.38 -7.41
C VAL A 138 -5.91 13.80 -7.71
N GLY A 139 -6.35 12.71 -7.08
CA GLY A 139 -7.61 12.06 -7.43
C GLY A 139 -8.80 13.01 -7.34
N ARG A 140 -8.89 13.83 -6.29
CA ARG A 140 -9.99 14.80 -6.17
C ARG A 140 -9.88 15.96 -7.18
N ARG A 141 -8.66 16.46 -7.45
CA ARG A 141 -8.43 17.56 -8.41
C ARG A 141 -8.65 17.07 -9.86
N ALA A 142 -8.13 15.90 -10.21
CA ALA A 142 -8.28 15.27 -11.51
C ALA A 142 -9.72 14.81 -11.76
N PHE A 143 -10.43 14.30 -10.75
CA PHE A 143 -11.86 14.00 -10.87
C PHE A 143 -12.72 15.26 -11.10
N LYS A 144 -12.41 16.36 -10.40
CA LYS A 144 -13.08 17.65 -10.59
C LYS A 144 -12.85 18.27 -11.98
N LYS A 145 -11.66 18.08 -12.57
CA LYS A 145 -11.34 18.54 -13.94
C LYS A 145 -11.92 17.59 -15.01
N GLY A 146 -11.83 16.29 -14.77
CA GLY A 146 -12.27 15.26 -15.73
C GLY A 146 -13.79 15.19 -15.93
N ILE A 147 -14.61 15.45 -14.90
CA ILE A 147 -16.08 15.42 -15.05
C ILE A 147 -16.61 16.47 -16.05
N PRO A 148 -16.27 17.77 -15.92
CA PRO A 148 -16.70 18.78 -16.88
C PRO A 148 -16.22 18.50 -18.31
N GLU A 149 -15.00 18.00 -18.46
CA GLU A 149 -14.40 17.68 -19.76
C GLU A 149 -15.07 16.46 -20.41
N MET A 150 -15.37 15.43 -19.61
CA MET A 150 -16.18 14.28 -20.02
C MET A 150 -17.59 14.71 -20.42
N ASN A 151 -18.24 15.57 -19.65
CA ASN A 151 -19.57 16.08 -19.98
C ASN A 151 -19.54 16.92 -21.28
N SER A 152 -18.52 17.76 -21.45
CA SER A 152 -18.31 18.54 -22.68
C SER A 152 -18.12 17.61 -23.90
N TYR A 153 -17.30 16.56 -23.75
CA TYR A 153 -17.09 15.55 -24.80
C TYR A 153 -18.36 14.77 -25.12
N MET A 154 -19.06 14.26 -24.10
CA MET A 154 -20.33 13.52 -24.27
C MET A 154 -21.44 14.40 -24.86
N SER A 155 -21.40 15.71 -24.61
CA SER A 155 -22.33 16.69 -25.19
C SER A 155 -21.98 17.14 -26.61
N GLY A 156 -20.83 16.72 -27.16
CA GLY A 156 -20.36 17.10 -28.49
C GLY A 156 -19.75 18.51 -28.60
N ASN A 157 -19.56 19.20 -27.47
CA ASN A 157 -19.03 20.57 -27.41
C ASN A 157 -17.52 20.64 -27.11
N SER A 158 -16.84 19.49 -27.01
CA SER A 158 -15.41 19.45 -26.70
C SER A 158 -14.57 19.87 -27.90
N THR A 159 -13.62 20.78 -27.66
CA THR A 159 -12.62 21.24 -28.64
C THR A 159 -11.33 20.41 -28.59
N SER A 160 -11.25 19.40 -27.73
CA SER A 160 -10.05 18.58 -27.54
C SER A 160 -10.01 17.45 -28.60
N GLU A 161 -9.00 17.46 -29.47
CA GLU A 161 -8.68 16.37 -30.40
C GLU A 161 -8.01 15.17 -29.69
N LEU A 162 -8.61 14.65 -28.62
CA LEU A 162 -8.21 13.38 -28.02
C LEU A 162 -8.89 12.23 -28.78
N GLN A 163 -8.58 12.07 -30.07
CA GLN A 163 -9.01 10.90 -30.82
C GLN A 163 -7.90 9.83 -30.79
N PRO A 164 -8.13 8.66 -30.18
CA PRO A 164 -7.22 7.54 -30.37
C PRO A 164 -7.25 7.11 -31.83
N SER A 165 -6.08 6.91 -32.43
CA SER A 165 -5.88 6.56 -33.85
C SER A 165 -6.29 5.13 -34.22
N GLY A 166 -7.32 4.58 -33.58
CA GLY A 166 -7.76 3.18 -33.70
C GLY A 166 -9.24 3.03 -34.05
N PRO A 167 -9.69 1.80 -34.40
CA PRO A 167 -11.06 1.52 -34.82
C PRO A 167 -12.11 1.95 -33.77
N LYS A 168 -13.35 2.15 -34.23
CA LYS A 168 -14.50 2.59 -33.41
C LYS A 168 -14.97 1.52 -32.43
N ASP A 169 -14.17 1.25 -31.40
CA ASP A 169 -14.66 0.58 -30.21
C ASP A 169 -15.47 1.55 -29.34
N SER A 170 -16.51 1.01 -28.69
CA SER A 170 -17.63 1.71 -28.06
C SER A 170 -17.29 3.04 -27.36
N ASN A 171 -18.22 4.00 -27.41
CA ASN A 171 -18.09 5.31 -26.73
C ASN A 171 -17.63 5.16 -25.26
N SER A 172 -18.06 4.11 -24.55
CA SER A 172 -17.65 3.80 -23.17
C SER A 172 -16.17 3.43 -23.04
N ALA A 173 -15.63 2.64 -23.95
CA ALA A 173 -14.21 2.27 -23.96
C ALA A 173 -13.33 3.48 -24.28
N ARG A 174 -13.78 4.35 -25.18
CA ARG A 174 -13.11 5.62 -25.50
C ARG A 174 -13.12 6.58 -24.31
N SER A 175 -14.25 6.75 -23.64
CA SER A 175 -14.34 7.56 -22.43
C SER A 175 -13.45 7.03 -21.31
N PHE A 176 -13.36 5.70 -21.13
CA PHE A 176 -12.45 5.07 -20.17
C PHE A 176 -10.98 5.30 -20.50
N TYR A 177 -10.58 5.11 -21.77
CA TYR A 177 -9.20 5.37 -22.22
C TYR A 177 -8.83 6.85 -22.14
N THR A 178 -9.73 7.76 -22.48
CA THR A 178 -9.53 9.21 -22.34
C THR A 178 -9.46 9.61 -20.87
N LEU A 179 -10.28 9.01 -19.97
CA LEU A 179 -10.15 9.17 -18.53
C LEU A 179 -8.80 8.69 -18.03
N MET A 180 -8.37 7.49 -18.43
CA MET A 180 -7.07 6.96 -18.05
C MET A 180 -5.93 7.82 -18.58
N ASN A 181 -5.99 8.29 -19.82
CA ASN A 181 -4.96 9.16 -20.41
C ASN A 181 -4.94 10.56 -19.78
N LEU A 182 -6.09 11.18 -19.50
CA LEU A 182 -6.16 12.45 -18.77
C LEU A 182 -5.68 12.28 -17.32
N LEU A 183 -6.05 11.17 -16.68
CA LEU A 183 -5.58 10.81 -15.35
C LEU A 183 -4.10 10.46 -15.34
N LEU A 184 -3.48 10.02 -16.44
CA LEU A 184 -2.06 9.67 -16.54
C LEU A 184 -1.19 10.85 -17.00
N GLN A 185 -1.63 11.65 -17.98
CA GLN A 185 -0.90 12.80 -18.56
C GLN A 185 -0.98 14.09 -17.73
N SER A 186 -1.93 14.22 -16.81
CA SER A 186 -2.02 15.39 -15.92
C SER A 186 -0.95 15.44 -14.82
N TYR A 187 -0.01 14.49 -14.80
CA TYR A 187 1.21 14.61 -14.01
C TYR A 187 2.25 15.40 -14.81
N ASN A 188 2.19 16.73 -14.71
CA ASN A 188 3.34 17.58 -14.99
C ASN A 188 3.94 18.00 -13.63
N PRO A 189 5.12 17.48 -13.24
CA PRO A 189 5.76 17.84 -11.98
C PRO A 189 6.01 19.35 -11.82
N GLU A 190 6.07 20.09 -12.93
CA GLU A 190 6.22 21.55 -12.93
C GLU A 190 4.95 22.28 -12.44
N ILE A 191 3.75 21.72 -12.67
CA ILE A 191 2.47 22.33 -12.24
C ILE A 191 2.21 22.10 -10.74
N CYS A 192 2.84 21.10 -10.14
CA CYS A 192 2.69 20.80 -8.72
C CYS A 192 3.64 21.59 -7.80
N ALA A 193 4.55 22.39 -8.36
CA ALA A 193 5.48 23.22 -7.59
C ALA A 193 4.97 24.64 -7.32
N GLU A 194 3.97 25.12 -8.06
CA GLU A 194 3.54 26.54 -8.01
C GLU A 194 2.46 26.87 -6.95
N ASP A 195 1.91 25.88 -6.24
CA ASP A 195 0.81 26.11 -5.27
C ASP A 195 1.27 26.20 -3.80
N ASP A 196 2.55 25.99 -3.47
CA ASP A 196 3.05 26.05 -2.07
C ASP A 196 3.67 27.41 -1.67
N ASP A 197 3.74 28.40 -2.57
CA ASP A 197 4.43 29.69 -2.32
C ASP A 197 3.52 30.91 -2.04
N HIS A 198 2.24 30.71 -1.75
CA HIS A 198 1.36 31.83 -1.36
C HIS A 198 0.49 31.54 -0.12
N GLU A 199 1.14 31.53 1.05
CA GLU A 199 0.64 32.29 2.22
C GLU A 199 1.78 32.54 3.24
N ILE A 200 2.78 33.33 2.84
CA ILE A 200 3.51 34.18 3.79
C ILE A 200 3.04 35.62 3.52
N CYS A 201 1.99 36.03 4.22
CA CYS A 201 1.75 37.44 4.50
C CYS A 201 2.26 37.74 5.90
N THR A 202 3.57 37.92 6.00
CA THR A 202 4.17 38.85 6.94
C THR A 202 3.67 40.26 6.60
N GLY A 203 3.00 40.89 7.55
CA GLY A 203 2.72 42.32 7.56
C GLY A 203 2.86 42.84 8.99
N ASP A 204 4.05 43.36 9.28
CA ASP A 204 4.50 43.88 10.56
C ASP A 204 3.77 45.18 11.01
N ALA A 205 3.75 45.33 12.34
CA ALA A 205 3.91 46.56 13.12
C ALA A 205 3.08 47.83 12.81
N THR A 206 2.17 48.18 13.72
CA THR A 206 2.40 49.22 14.76
C THR A 206 1.47 49.02 15.94
#